data_AF-A0A7X5E9X2-F1
#
_entry.id   AF-A0A7X5E9X2-F1
#
_cell.length_a   1.000
_cell.length_b   1.000
_cell.length_c   1.000
_cell.angle_alpha   90.00
_cell.angle_beta   90.00
_cell.angle_gamma   90.00
#
_symmetry.space_group_name_H-M   'P 1'
#
loop_
_entity.id
_entity.type
_entity.pdbx_description
1 polymer ?
#
loop_
_entity_poly.entity_id
_entity_poly.type
_entity_poly.pdbx_seq_one_letter_code
_entity_poly.pdbx_strand_id
1 'polypeptide(L)'
;MSKNVKEVVSYFEKLYANKAIYLWGANGEIITKDLCDRLFKTYSSSTYSRQYYDNKFKEGAGRIGADCSGAMCPMSGFDTTAQGYYNKCGAKGSISSIPKDKACLVFKGKSTSSINHIGFYLGNGYVVEMKSSKDNCVRSKLETGSWKWYGIPNWINYSSTPTLNASSIIKCVDVSSYQGNINWSLVKSAGINHAILKVIRKDLNPDTKFEQNWNGCNSVGIAIDGVYNYSYATTVAKAKTDAQKVLSILNGRKCTVWLDLEDKCQQGLGSLLKDIIHAYRDVIVSAGYDFGIYTGPSFYNPYIKPYIPQIKCDKWWLARYYNGYNKMAISINPNEQYNPKLMTEISDIYAWQYTSSGQVSGINGGVDLNVIYGDTKSSATQNSSPAIQETVIAILGKINTKSGNLNIRSAPNSSSSIIGSYKKGELVQLIAKAPGNWYRTDKGYISGAYVIAAKGTVFNCTKLNMRREPKVETKNIVSVLNANDEVHLMKQADNSWYKVKTKDNLVGYVSNKYITII
;
A
#
# COMPACT_ATOMS: atom_id res chain seq x y z
N MET A 1 10.27 -26.55 10.89
CA MET A 1 9.72 -25.74 9.77
C MET A 1 10.81 -24.80 9.28
N SER A 2 11.10 -24.78 7.98
CA SER A 2 12.06 -23.84 7.37
C SER A 2 11.60 -22.39 7.53
N LYS A 3 12.47 -21.49 7.98
CA LYS A 3 12.17 -20.06 8.15
C LYS A 3 12.24 -19.30 6.83
N ASN A 4 11.40 -18.28 6.63
CA ASN A 4 11.44 -17.48 5.41
C ASN A 4 12.73 -16.64 5.37
N VAL A 5 13.34 -16.51 4.18
CA VAL A 5 14.58 -15.72 4.02
C VAL A 5 14.49 -14.29 4.60
N LYS A 6 13.32 -13.62 4.53
CA LYS A 6 13.10 -12.29 5.13
C LYS A 6 13.17 -12.32 6.66
N GLU A 7 12.63 -13.36 7.28
CA GLU A 7 12.69 -13.54 8.74
C GLU A 7 14.13 -13.72 9.19
N VAL A 8 14.90 -14.53 8.45
CA VAL A 8 16.31 -14.78 8.74
C VAL A 8 17.14 -13.50 8.57
N VAL A 9 16.97 -12.77 7.48
CA VAL A 9 17.62 -11.46 7.26
C VAL A 9 17.27 -10.48 8.38
N SER A 10 15.99 -10.36 8.75
CA SER A 10 15.55 -9.47 9.82
C SER A 10 16.17 -9.85 11.17
N TYR A 11 16.29 -11.14 11.47
CA TYR A 11 16.94 -11.63 12.67
C TYR A 11 18.42 -11.20 12.74
N PHE A 12 19.19 -11.39 11.66
CA PHE A 12 20.59 -10.99 11.64
C PHE A 12 20.78 -9.47 11.70
N GLU A 13 19.96 -8.68 11.00
CA GLU A 13 20.00 -7.22 11.15
C GLU A 13 19.67 -6.78 12.60
N LYS A 14 18.76 -7.48 13.29
CA LYS A 14 18.45 -7.23 14.72
C LYS A 14 19.61 -7.59 15.64
N LEU A 15 20.34 -8.68 15.38
CA LEU A 15 21.55 -9.01 16.15
C LEU A 15 22.56 -7.86 16.11
N TYR A 16 22.79 -7.29 14.92
CA TYR A 16 23.68 -6.15 14.77
C TYR A 16 23.11 -4.88 15.44
N ALA A 17 21.86 -4.52 15.15
CA ALA A 17 21.23 -3.31 15.67
C ALA A 17 21.17 -3.29 17.20
N ASN A 18 20.88 -4.45 17.82
CA ASN A 18 20.82 -4.61 19.27
C ASN A 18 22.19 -4.91 19.89
N LYS A 19 23.27 -4.83 19.10
CA LYS A 19 24.64 -5.08 19.52
C LYS A 19 24.76 -6.44 20.24
N ALA A 20 24.38 -7.55 19.61
CA ALA A 20 24.51 -8.87 20.23
C ALA A 20 25.97 -9.14 20.67
N ILE A 21 26.14 -9.87 21.77
CA ILE A 21 27.43 -10.13 22.41
C ILE A 21 27.94 -11.52 22.01
N TYR A 22 29.22 -11.61 21.68
CA TYR A 22 29.84 -12.91 21.40
C TYR A 22 29.99 -13.68 22.71
N LEU A 23 29.29 -14.82 22.81
CA LEU A 23 29.30 -15.69 23.99
C LEU A 23 29.49 -17.14 23.56
N TRP A 24 30.65 -17.71 23.92
CA TRP A 24 31.05 -19.07 23.51
C TRP A 24 30.06 -20.14 23.99
N GLY A 25 29.53 -20.92 23.04
CA GLY A 25 28.55 -21.98 23.26
C GLY A 25 27.10 -21.50 23.34
N ALA A 26 26.84 -20.19 23.23
CA ALA A 26 25.48 -19.65 23.20
C ALA A 26 24.89 -19.71 21.78
N ASN A 27 23.59 -19.97 21.73
CA ASN A 27 22.76 -20.21 20.55
C ASN A 27 21.73 -19.08 20.34
N GLY A 28 22.11 -17.83 20.62
CA GLY A 28 21.23 -16.67 20.46
C GLY A 28 20.26 -16.45 21.62
N GLU A 29 20.58 -16.93 22.82
CA GLU A 29 19.78 -16.71 24.03
C GLU A 29 20.07 -15.36 24.68
N ILE A 30 19.16 -14.91 25.56
CA ILE A 30 19.42 -13.73 26.41
C ILE A 30 20.46 -14.08 27.46
N ILE A 31 21.47 -13.21 27.61
CA ILE A 31 22.54 -13.36 28.59
C ILE A 31 21.99 -13.18 29.99
N THR A 32 21.95 -14.29 30.73
CA THR A 32 21.63 -14.36 32.16
C THR A 32 22.79 -15.02 32.92
N LYS A 33 22.81 -14.89 34.25
CA LYS A 33 23.80 -15.57 35.08
C LYS A 33 23.70 -17.09 34.90
N ASP A 34 22.49 -17.62 34.92
CA ASP A 34 22.22 -19.05 34.72
C ASP A 34 22.69 -19.56 33.36
N LEU A 35 22.52 -18.75 32.30
CA LEU A 35 23.05 -19.06 30.97
C LEU A 35 24.58 -19.20 31.04
N CYS A 36 25.27 -18.20 31.58
CA CYS A 36 26.73 -18.21 31.70
C CYS A 36 27.24 -19.39 32.55
N ASP A 37 26.55 -19.72 33.63
CA ASP A 37 26.92 -20.84 34.51
C ASP A 37 26.75 -22.19 33.81
N ARG A 38 25.64 -22.38 33.07
CA ARG A 38 25.40 -23.56 32.24
C ARG A 38 26.44 -23.71 31.14
N LEU A 39 26.74 -22.63 30.43
CA LEU A 39 27.71 -22.66 29.34
C LEU A 39 29.12 -22.93 29.85
N PHE A 40 29.53 -22.34 30.97
CA PHE A 40 30.81 -22.65 31.61
C PHE A 40 30.91 -24.14 31.96
N LYS A 41 29.88 -24.70 32.60
CA LYS A 41 29.86 -26.13 32.95
C LYS A 41 30.00 -27.04 31.73
N THR A 42 29.49 -26.61 30.57
CA THR A 42 29.44 -27.42 29.35
C THR A 42 30.69 -27.24 28.47
N TYR A 43 31.20 -26.02 28.34
CA TYR A 43 32.16 -25.64 27.31
C TYR A 43 33.45 -25.01 27.86
N SER A 44 33.68 -25.07 29.18
CA SER A 44 34.87 -24.49 29.79
C SER A 44 36.17 -25.01 29.20
N SER A 45 37.14 -24.11 29.10
CA SER A 45 38.51 -24.41 28.69
C SER A 45 39.45 -23.37 29.28
N SER A 46 40.75 -23.51 29.03
CA SER A 46 41.73 -22.46 29.38
C SER A 46 41.42 -21.11 28.70
N THR A 47 40.83 -21.13 27.51
CA THR A 47 40.40 -19.93 26.78
C THR A 47 39.05 -19.41 27.26
N TYR A 48 38.10 -20.30 27.55
CA TYR A 48 36.74 -19.98 28.00
C TYR A 48 36.59 -20.32 29.49
N SER A 49 37.34 -19.58 30.31
CA SER A 49 37.38 -19.76 31.76
C SER A 49 36.13 -19.21 32.46
N ARG A 50 36.00 -19.47 33.76
CA ARG A 50 34.94 -18.86 34.60
C ARG A 50 34.93 -17.34 34.47
N GLN A 51 36.11 -16.73 34.47
CA GLN A 51 36.30 -15.29 34.32
C GLN A 51 35.78 -14.78 32.97
N TYR A 52 35.96 -15.54 31.88
CA TYR A 52 35.39 -15.18 30.57
C TYR A 52 33.87 -15.05 30.66
N TYR A 53 33.18 -16.05 31.21
CA TYR A 53 31.71 -16.06 31.32
C TYR A 53 31.20 -14.98 32.27
N ASP A 54 31.88 -14.72 33.39
CA ASP A 54 31.53 -13.62 34.29
C ASP A 54 31.71 -12.24 33.65
N ASN A 55 32.78 -12.06 32.87
CA ASN A 55 33.01 -10.81 32.15
C ASN A 55 31.95 -10.60 31.06
N LYS A 56 31.56 -11.66 30.33
CA LYS A 56 30.49 -11.57 29.34
C LYS A 56 29.12 -11.33 29.95
N PHE A 57 28.83 -11.89 31.12
CA PHE A 57 27.62 -11.55 31.87
C PHE A 57 27.60 -10.05 32.22
N LYS A 58 28.70 -9.52 32.78
CA LYS A 58 28.81 -8.09 33.11
C LYS A 58 28.70 -7.18 31.89
N GLU A 59 29.26 -7.57 30.76
CA GLU A 59 29.23 -6.81 29.50
C GLU A 59 27.83 -6.80 28.85
N GLY A 60 27.11 -7.92 28.96
CA GLY A 60 26.02 -8.25 28.06
C GLY A 60 24.69 -8.61 28.70
N ALA A 61 24.54 -8.57 30.03
CA ALA A 61 23.31 -8.97 30.70
C ALA A 61 22.05 -8.37 30.05
N GLY A 62 21.05 -9.21 29.77
CA GLY A 62 19.81 -8.80 29.10
C GLY A 62 19.90 -8.64 27.58
N ARG A 63 21.09 -8.76 26.97
CA ARG A 63 21.27 -8.76 25.51
C ARG A 63 21.37 -10.19 24.97
N ILE A 64 21.22 -10.33 23.66
CA ILE A 64 21.41 -11.63 22.98
C ILE A 64 22.89 -12.00 22.98
N GLY A 65 23.18 -13.23 23.41
CA GLY A 65 24.50 -13.85 23.37
C GLY A 65 24.53 -15.00 22.35
N ALA A 66 25.57 -15.03 21.51
CA ALA A 66 25.78 -16.14 20.57
C ALA A 66 27.26 -16.27 20.19
N ASP A 67 27.72 -17.46 19.83
CA ASP A 67 28.95 -17.60 19.05
C ASP A 67 28.67 -17.57 17.54
N CYS A 68 29.70 -17.77 16.70
CA CYS A 68 29.55 -17.64 15.25
C CYS A 68 28.54 -18.64 14.66
N SER A 69 28.60 -19.91 15.06
CA SER A 69 27.64 -20.94 14.67
C SER A 69 26.32 -20.82 15.41
N GLY A 70 26.36 -20.50 16.69
CA GLY A 70 25.18 -20.47 17.54
C GLY A 70 24.20 -19.37 17.15
N ALA A 71 24.68 -18.29 16.53
CA ALA A 71 23.82 -17.26 15.93
C ALA A 71 22.88 -17.81 14.84
N MET A 72 23.18 -18.97 14.26
CA MET A 72 22.32 -19.60 13.25
C MET A 72 21.17 -20.39 13.88
N CYS A 73 21.36 -20.90 15.12
CA CYS A 73 20.46 -21.85 15.77
C CYS A 73 19.00 -21.38 15.87
N PRO A 74 18.69 -20.12 16.25
CA PRO A 74 17.30 -19.65 16.33
C PRO A 74 16.55 -19.70 14.99
N MET A 75 17.28 -19.58 13.88
CA MET A 75 16.71 -19.58 12.54
C MET A 75 16.74 -20.96 11.87
N SER A 76 17.81 -21.72 12.10
CA SER A 76 17.97 -23.07 11.54
C SER A 76 17.15 -24.12 12.28
N GLY A 77 16.85 -23.90 13.56
CA GLY A 77 16.18 -24.86 14.45
C GLY A 77 17.08 -25.99 14.93
N PHE A 78 18.40 -25.90 14.73
CA PHE A 78 19.37 -26.87 15.22
C PHE A 78 20.72 -26.21 15.51
N ASP A 79 21.50 -26.77 16.41
CA ASP A 79 22.86 -26.33 16.69
C ASP A 79 23.90 -27.27 16.05
N THR A 80 24.93 -26.70 15.43
CA THR A 80 26.06 -27.43 14.86
C THR A 80 27.21 -26.47 14.55
N THR A 81 28.42 -27.00 14.30
CA THR A 81 29.60 -26.19 14.00
C THR A 81 29.47 -25.46 12.65
N ALA A 82 30.33 -24.46 12.42
CA ALA A 82 30.44 -23.81 11.10
C ALA A 82 30.65 -24.82 9.95
N GLN A 83 31.45 -25.87 10.17
CA GLN A 83 31.60 -26.99 9.24
C GLN A 83 30.30 -27.77 9.05
N GLY A 84 29.56 -28.04 10.13
CA GLY A 84 28.26 -28.72 10.07
C GLY A 84 27.25 -27.93 9.22
N TYR A 85 27.17 -26.61 9.40
CA TYR A 85 26.35 -25.73 8.57
C TYR A 85 26.78 -25.74 7.10
N TYR A 86 28.08 -25.64 6.83
CA TYR A 86 28.61 -25.72 5.47
C TYR A 86 28.24 -27.05 4.81
N ASN A 87 28.33 -28.17 5.54
CA ASN A 87 27.99 -29.49 5.05
C ASN A 87 26.50 -29.61 4.68
N LYS A 88 25.61 -28.98 5.46
CA LYS A 88 24.15 -29.00 5.27
C LYS A 88 23.61 -28.04 4.19
N CYS A 89 24.46 -27.23 3.55
CA CYS A 89 24.04 -26.40 2.41
C CYS A 89 23.73 -27.25 1.17
N GLY A 90 22.65 -26.95 0.46
CA GLY A 90 22.27 -27.63 -0.78
C GLY A 90 23.07 -27.18 -1.99
N ALA A 91 23.47 -25.90 -2.04
CA ALA A 91 24.39 -25.37 -3.03
C ALA A 91 25.54 -24.62 -2.34
N LYS A 92 26.75 -24.69 -2.89
CA LYS A 92 27.98 -24.14 -2.28
C LYS A 92 28.92 -23.69 -3.39
N GLY A 93 29.79 -22.72 -3.11
CA GLY A 93 30.78 -22.29 -4.09
C GLY A 93 31.86 -21.39 -3.51
N SER A 94 32.81 -21.02 -4.37
CA SER A 94 33.80 -19.98 -4.07
C SER A 94 33.11 -18.65 -3.81
N ILE A 95 33.62 -17.85 -2.86
CA ILE A 95 33.05 -16.54 -2.55
C ILE A 95 33.00 -15.61 -3.77
N SER A 96 33.93 -15.76 -4.73
CA SER A 96 33.97 -14.94 -5.95
C SER A 96 32.75 -15.15 -6.86
N SER A 97 32.04 -16.26 -6.67
CA SER A 97 30.85 -16.67 -7.44
C SER A 97 29.55 -16.55 -6.63
N ILE A 98 29.57 -15.85 -5.50
CA ILE A 98 28.39 -15.69 -4.64
C ILE A 98 27.26 -14.98 -5.39
N PRO A 99 26.00 -15.45 -5.27
CA PRO A 99 24.84 -14.72 -5.78
C PRO A 99 24.62 -13.42 -4.98
N LYS A 100 24.94 -12.27 -5.59
CA LYS A 100 24.96 -10.96 -4.92
C LYS A 100 23.59 -10.48 -4.41
N ASP A 101 22.51 -11.01 -4.97
CA ASP A 101 21.12 -10.68 -4.68
C ASP A 101 20.43 -11.73 -3.77
N LYS A 102 21.17 -12.73 -3.28
CA LYS A 102 20.62 -13.84 -2.50
C LYS A 102 21.28 -13.94 -1.13
N ALA A 103 20.47 -13.80 -0.08
CA ALA A 103 20.95 -14.00 1.28
C ALA A 103 21.39 -15.45 1.50
N CYS A 104 22.56 -15.68 2.09
CA CYS A 104 23.12 -17.01 2.26
C CYS A 104 24.17 -17.04 3.37
N LEU A 105 24.69 -18.23 3.66
CA LEU A 105 25.80 -18.37 4.59
C LEU A 105 27.12 -18.09 3.89
N VAL A 106 28.07 -17.48 4.60
CA VAL A 106 29.44 -17.27 4.16
C VAL A 106 30.40 -17.84 5.19
N PHE A 107 31.54 -18.34 4.72
CA PHE A 107 32.41 -19.19 5.53
C PHE A 107 33.89 -18.83 5.36
N LYS A 108 34.67 -19.05 6.44
CA LYS A 108 36.14 -18.97 6.48
C LYS A 108 36.70 -20.29 7.01
N GLY A 109 37.92 -20.61 6.59
CA GLY A 109 38.59 -21.85 6.96
C GLY A 109 39.90 -22.08 6.21
N LYS A 110 40.57 -23.19 6.54
CA LYS A 110 41.77 -23.63 5.82
C LYS A 110 41.40 -24.26 4.48
N SER A 111 40.36 -25.09 4.46
CA SER A 111 39.79 -25.74 3.28
C SER A 111 38.28 -25.95 3.47
N THR A 112 37.58 -26.47 2.46
CA THR A 112 36.16 -26.83 2.52
C THR A 112 35.84 -27.96 3.51
N SER A 113 36.86 -28.74 3.91
CA SER A 113 36.79 -29.75 4.97
C SER A 113 37.28 -29.25 6.34
N SER A 114 37.69 -27.98 6.43
CA SER A 114 38.21 -27.35 7.65
C SER A 114 37.71 -25.90 7.79
N ILE A 115 36.39 -25.75 7.81
CA ILE A 115 35.67 -24.50 8.08
C ILE A 115 35.63 -24.24 9.59
N ASN A 116 36.07 -23.05 10.01
CA ASN A 116 36.15 -22.66 11.42
C ASN A 116 35.33 -21.42 11.76
N HIS A 117 34.72 -20.75 10.77
CA HIS A 117 33.93 -19.55 11.00
C HIS A 117 32.82 -19.38 9.98
N ILE A 118 31.72 -18.76 10.41
CA ILE A 118 30.51 -18.58 9.63
C ILE A 118 29.92 -17.19 9.87
N GLY A 119 29.32 -16.62 8.83
CA GLY A 119 28.51 -15.42 8.89
C GLY A 119 27.30 -15.53 7.96
N PHE A 120 26.41 -14.54 8.04
CA PHE A 120 25.21 -14.48 7.23
C PHE A 120 25.27 -13.29 6.27
N TYR A 121 25.38 -13.58 4.98
CA TYR A 121 25.30 -12.60 3.90
C TYR A 121 23.85 -12.21 3.66
N LEU A 122 23.57 -10.91 3.64
CA LEU A 122 22.22 -10.38 3.60
C LEU A 122 21.63 -10.28 2.18
N GLY A 123 22.42 -10.56 1.13
CA GLY A 123 21.99 -10.38 -0.27
C GLY A 123 22.02 -8.92 -0.75
N ASN A 124 22.71 -8.03 -0.02
CA ASN A 124 22.82 -6.60 -0.34
C ASN A 124 24.25 -6.06 -0.24
N GLY A 125 25.25 -6.95 -0.32
CA GLY A 125 26.67 -6.59 -0.17
C GLY A 125 27.21 -6.59 1.26
N TYR A 126 26.38 -6.81 2.27
CA TYR A 126 26.79 -6.85 3.68
C TYR A 126 26.66 -8.24 4.31
N VAL A 127 27.53 -8.51 5.28
CA VAL A 127 27.53 -9.71 6.11
C VAL A 127 27.37 -9.32 7.57
N VAL A 128 26.49 -10.02 8.28
CA VAL A 128 26.43 -9.97 9.75
C VAL A 128 27.10 -11.24 10.30
N GLU A 129 28.01 -11.06 11.26
CA GLU A 129 28.69 -12.17 11.92
C GLU A 129 28.90 -11.88 13.41
N MET A 130 28.82 -12.92 14.24
CA MET A 130 29.40 -12.89 15.58
C MET A 130 30.91 -13.09 15.42
N LYS A 131 31.66 -11.99 15.29
CA LYS A 131 33.04 -11.99 14.79
C LYS A 131 34.04 -12.62 15.75
N SER A 132 34.04 -12.18 17.01
CA SER A 132 34.97 -12.65 18.04
C SER A 132 34.49 -12.19 19.41
N SER A 133 35.08 -12.75 20.48
CA SER A 133 34.87 -12.25 21.85
C SER A 133 35.18 -10.75 22.00
N LYS A 134 36.14 -10.22 21.23
CA LYS A 134 36.53 -8.81 21.31
C LYS A 134 35.56 -7.90 20.54
N ASP A 135 35.18 -8.33 19.34
CA ASP A 135 34.45 -7.48 18.39
C ASP A 135 32.92 -7.68 18.45
N ASN A 136 32.46 -8.75 19.11
CA ASN A 136 31.05 -9.10 19.23
C ASN A 136 30.36 -9.24 17.85
N CYS A 137 29.07 -8.87 17.76
CA CYS A 137 28.34 -8.83 16.49
C CYS A 137 28.78 -7.63 15.64
N VAL A 138 29.16 -7.88 14.38
CA VAL A 138 29.51 -6.83 13.43
C VAL A 138 28.72 -6.96 12.14
N ARG A 139 28.56 -5.84 11.45
CA ARG A 139 28.04 -5.77 10.09
C ARG A 139 29.10 -5.13 9.20
N SER A 140 29.66 -5.91 8.30
CA SER A 140 30.77 -5.48 7.43
C SER A 140 30.42 -5.69 5.96
N LYS A 141 31.10 -4.97 5.08
CA LYS A 141 30.98 -5.24 3.63
C LYS A 141 31.55 -6.64 3.37
N LEU A 142 30.92 -7.38 2.46
CA LEU A 142 31.37 -8.73 2.07
C LEU A 142 32.87 -8.73 1.68
N GLU A 143 33.30 -7.72 0.94
CA GLU A 143 34.68 -7.58 0.42
C GLU A 143 35.74 -7.45 1.52
N THR A 144 35.37 -6.96 2.71
CA THR A 144 36.33 -6.73 3.81
C THR A 144 36.50 -7.95 4.72
N GLY A 145 35.75 -9.04 4.49
CA GLY A 145 35.59 -10.10 5.48
C GLY A 145 36.52 -11.30 5.36
N SER A 146 37.44 -11.35 4.40
CA SER A 146 38.30 -12.54 4.13
C SER A 146 37.51 -13.85 3.99
N TRP A 147 36.26 -13.77 3.52
CA TRP A 147 35.40 -14.92 3.24
C TRP A 147 35.98 -15.72 2.08
N LYS A 148 35.87 -17.06 2.14
CA LYS A 148 36.42 -17.95 1.09
C LYS A 148 35.33 -18.72 0.35
N TRP A 149 34.23 -19.05 1.02
CA TRP A 149 33.13 -19.83 0.45
C TRP A 149 31.77 -19.28 0.86
N TYR A 150 30.77 -19.58 0.04
CA TYR A 150 29.36 -19.40 0.41
C TYR A 150 28.62 -20.74 0.39
N GLY A 151 27.46 -20.77 1.02
CA GLY A 151 26.54 -21.90 0.98
C GLY A 151 25.10 -21.45 1.12
N ILE A 152 24.22 -22.05 0.32
CA ILE A 152 22.77 -21.87 0.34
C ILE A 152 22.18 -22.97 1.23
N PRO A 153 21.80 -22.66 2.48
CA PRO A 153 21.23 -23.65 3.40
C PRO A 153 19.84 -24.14 2.98
N ASN A 154 19.60 -25.46 3.13
CA ASN A 154 18.28 -26.04 2.83
C ASN A 154 17.21 -25.72 3.89
N TRP A 155 17.61 -25.24 5.07
CA TRP A 155 16.71 -24.89 6.17
C TRP A 155 16.14 -23.46 6.05
N ILE A 156 16.62 -22.68 5.09
CA ILE A 156 16.00 -21.40 4.72
C ILE A 156 15.02 -21.66 3.58
N ASN A 157 13.78 -21.23 3.78
CA ASN A 157 12.81 -21.18 2.71
C ASN A 157 13.13 -19.97 1.81
N TYR A 158 13.82 -20.26 0.71
CA TYR A 158 14.07 -19.32 -0.39
C TYR A 158 12.90 -19.25 -1.37
N SER A 159 12.04 -20.27 -1.37
CA SER A 159 10.71 -20.12 -1.92
C SER A 159 10.06 -18.99 -1.14
N SER A 160 9.60 -17.98 -1.84
CA SER A 160 8.61 -17.06 -1.32
C SER A 160 7.46 -17.86 -0.69
N THR A 161 7.47 -18.07 0.64
CA THR A 161 6.33 -18.69 1.34
C THR A 161 5.07 -17.87 1.08
N PRO A 162 3.90 -18.47 1.34
CA PRO A 162 2.83 -18.65 0.37
C PRO A 162 2.33 -17.32 -0.20
N THR A 163 1.58 -17.37 -1.28
CA THR A 163 0.74 -16.26 -1.69
C THR A 163 -0.14 -15.77 -0.50
N LEU A 164 0.35 -14.82 0.31
CA LEU A 164 -0.30 -13.52 0.36
C LEU A 164 -0.63 -13.26 -1.09
N ASN A 165 -1.91 -13.19 -1.45
CA ASN A 165 -2.29 -12.76 -2.78
C ASN A 165 -1.21 -11.77 -3.23
N ALA A 166 -0.55 -12.10 -4.33
CA ALA A 166 0.14 -11.05 -5.03
C ALA A 166 -0.96 -10.00 -5.23
N SER A 167 -1.04 -8.99 -4.37
CA SER A 167 -0.84 -7.66 -4.88
C SER A 167 0.48 -7.78 -5.60
N SER A 168 0.38 -8.22 -6.85
CA SER A 168 1.41 -8.14 -7.85
C SER A 168 2.10 -6.83 -7.56
N ILE A 169 3.40 -6.86 -7.22
CA ILE A 169 4.18 -5.63 -7.19
C ILE A 169 4.06 -5.10 -8.61
N ILE A 170 3.13 -4.17 -8.79
CA ILE A 170 2.70 -3.74 -10.11
C ILE A 170 3.75 -2.73 -10.55
N LYS A 171 4.53 -3.12 -11.56
CA LYS A 171 5.50 -2.23 -12.19
C LYS A 171 4.74 -1.18 -12.98
N CYS A 172 5.00 0.08 -12.64
CA CYS A 172 4.38 1.23 -13.26
C CYS A 172 5.47 2.21 -13.72
N VAL A 173 5.28 2.84 -14.87
CA VAL A 173 6.05 4.02 -15.27
C VAL A 173 5.24 5.27 -14.98
N ASP A 174 5.89 6.37 -14.67
CA ASP A 174 5.25 7.68 -14.81
C ASP A 174 5.95 8.51 -15.88
N VAL A 175 5.17 9.15 -16.74
CA VAL A 175 5.67 9.81 -17.95
C VAL A 175 4.96 11.13 -18.24
N SER A 176 5.62 11.96 -19.04
CA SER A 176 5.16 13.28 -19.46
C SER A 176 5.62 13.57 -20.89
N SER A 177 5.49 14.83 -21.33
CA SER A 177 6.08 15.28 -22.58
C SER A 177 7.60 15.10 -22.66
N TYR A 178 8.31 15.00 -21.54
CA TYR A 178 9.78 14.86 -21.51
C TYR A 178 10.27 13.56 -22.13
N GLN A 179 9.47 12.50 -22.12
CA GLN A 179 9.80 11.22 -22.76
C GLN A 179 9.60 11.23 -24.29
N GLY A 180 9.04 12.30 -24.85
CA GLY A 180 8.84 12.43 -26.29
C GLY A 180 7.82 11.42 -26.84
N ASN A 181 8.17 10.74 -27.95
CA ASN A 181 7.34 9.70 -28.53
C ASN A 181 7.68 8.34 -27.89
N ILE A 182 6.69 7.72 -27.24
CA ILE A 182 6.82 6.41 -26.59
C ILE A 182 6.26 5.31 -27.49
N ASN A 183 7.02 4.21 -27.65
CA ASN A 183 6.51 2.99 -28.25
C ASN A 183 5.88 2.09 -27.18
N TRP A 184 4.58 2.25 -26.98
CA TRP A 184 3.83 1.56 -25.92
C TRP A 184 3.78 0.03 -26.09
N SER A 185 3.86 -0.50 -27.31
CA SER A 185 3.94 -1.94 -27.54
C SER A 185 5.23 -2.55 -27.00
N LEU A 186 6.36 -1.84 -27.16
CA LEU A 186 7.63 -2.25 -26.56
C LEU A 186 7.62 -2.09 -25.04
N VAL A 187 6.98 -1.05 -24.50
CA VAL A 187 6.80 -0.86 -23.05
C VAL A 187 5.99 -2.02 -22.44
N LYS A 188 4.89 -2.41 -23.09
CA LYS A 188 4.07 -3.56 -22.71
C LYS A 188 4.88 -4.85 -22.74
N SER A 189 5.65 -5.05 -23.81
CA SER A 189 6.51 -6.23 -23.99
C SER A 189 7.66 -6.29 -22.97
N ALA A 190 8.12 -5.15 -22.47
CA ALA A 190 9.11 -5.06 -21.40
C ALA A 190 8.54 -5.44 -20.02
N GLY A 191 7.22 -5.65 -19.91
CA GLY A 191 6.55 -6.08 -18.68
C GLY A 191 5.88 -4.96 -17.89
N ILE A 192 5.84 -3.73 -18.41
CA ILE A 192 5.02 -2.66 -17.83
C ILE A 192 3.56 -2.86 -18.21
N ASN A 193 2.70 -2.92 -17.20
CA ASN A 193 1.27 -3.06 -17.38
C ASN A 193 0.47 -1.87 -16.83
N HIS A 194 1.16 -0.90 -16.24
CA HIS A 194 0.58 0.20 -15.50
C HIS A 194 1.34 1.51 -15.78
N ALA A 195 0.62 2.63 -15.84
CA ALA A 195 1.19 3.95 -16.10
C ALA A 195 0.49 5.06 -15.31
N ILE A 196 1.25 6.08 -14.92
CA ILE A 196 0.74 7.36 -14.41
C ILE A 196 1.17 8.46 -15.38
N LEU A 197 0.24 9.32 -15.81
CA LEU A 197 0.48 10.27 -16.90
C LEU A 197 0.42 11.72 -16.43
N LYS A 198 1.35 12.56 -16.85
CA LYS A 198 1.22 14.01 -16.62
C LYS A 198 0.02 14.54 -17.38
N VAL A 199 -0.92 15.20 -16.70
CA VAL A 199 -2.14 15.73 -17.35
C VAL A 199 -2.01 17.18 -17.77
N ILE A 200 -1.27 17.99 -17.02
CA ILE A 200 -1.32 19.45 -17.14
C ILE A 200 0.06 20.09 -16.96
N ARG A 201 0.27 21.21 -17.65
CA ARG A 201 1.45 22.08 -17.56
C ARG A 201 1.21 23.25 -16.61
N LYS A 202 2.29 23.96 -16.28
CA LYS A 202 2.28 25.17 -15.44
C LYS A 202 1.35 26.27 -15.95
N ASP A 203 1.21 26.40 -17.27
CA ASP A 203 0.35 27.37 -17.95
C ASP A 203 -1.12 26.91 -18.08
N LEU A 204 -1.49 25.82 -17.39
CA LEU A 204 -2.83 25.24 -17.37
C LEU A 204 -3.31 24.66 -18.71
N ASN A 205 -2.41 24.51 -19.68
CA ASN A 205 -2.66 23.71 -20.87
C ASN A 205 -2.38 22.23 -20.59
N PRO A 206 -3.00 21.30 -21.32
CA PRO A 206 -2.66 19.88 -21.24
C PRO A 206 -1.16 19.65 -21.47
N ASP A 207 -0.59 18.64 -20.82
CA ASP A 207 0.73 18.13 -21.23
C ASP A 207 0.68 17.76 -22.72
N THR A 208 1.69 18.16 -23.48
CA THR A 208 1.67 18.05 -24.95
C THR A 208 1.68 16.60 -25.45
N LYS A 209 1.98 15.64 -24.57
CA LYS A 209 1.92 14.20 -24.85
C LYS A 209 0.79 13.49 -24.12
N PHE A 210 -0.04 14.18 -23.33
CA PHE A 210 -1.09 13.56 -22.52
C PHE A 210 -2.01 12.64 -23.33
N GLU A 211 -2.66 13.15 -24.37
CA GLU A 211 -3.60 12.37 -25.20
C GLU A 211 -2.89 11.24 -25.96
N GLN A 212 -1.68 11.50 -26.46
CA GLN A 212 -0.88 10.47 -27.15
C GLN A 212 -0.52 9.33 -26.20
N ASN A 213 -0.12 9.64 -24.97
CA ASN A 213 0.23 8.65 -23.96
C ASN A 213 -1.00 7.90 -23.45
N TRP A 214 -2.11 8.60 -23.22
CA TRP A 214 -3.39 7.99 -22.81
C TRP A 214 -3.87 6.97 -23.85
N ASN A 215 -3.93 7.36 -25.12
CA ASN A 215 -4.36 6.49 -26.21
C ASN A 215 -3.37 5.35 -26.47
N GLY A 216 -2.07 5.64 -26.35
CA GLY A 216 -1.01 4.64 -26.49
C GLY A 216 -1.05 3.57 -25.40
N CYS A 217 -1.37 3.92 -24.15
CA CYS A 217 -1.59 2.93 -23.09
C CYS A 217 -2.81 2.05 -23.39
N ASN A 218 -3.95 2.68 -23.73
CA ASN A 218 -5.20 1.96 -23.97
C ASN A 218 -5.10 0.97 -25.15
N SER A 219 -4.38 1.34 -26.23
CA SER A 219 -4.27 0.50 -27.42
C SER A 219 -3.52 -0.82 -27.18
N VAL A 220 -2.67 -0.88 -26.16
CA VAL A 220 -1.89 -2.08 -25.79
C VAL A 220 -2.33 -2.68 -24.45
N GLY A 221 -3.42 -2.18 -23.87
CA GLY A 221 -3.96 -2.64 -22.59
C GLY A 221 -3.02 -2.41 -21.41
N ILE A 222 -2.32 -1.28 -21.37
CA ILE A 222 -1.65 -0.78 -20.16
C ILE A 222 -2.68 0.01 -19.35
N ALA A 223 -2.87 -0.39 -18.09
CA ALA A 223 -3.76 0.30 -17.16
C ALA A 223 -3.20 1.69 -16.81
N ILE A 224 -4.10 2.66 -16.66
CA ILE A 224 -3.74 4.03 -16.25
C ILE A 224 -4.18 4.20 -14.80
N ASP A 225 -3.23 4.09 -13.85
CA ASP A 225 -3.51 4.19 -12.41
C ASP A 225 -3.77 5.61 -11.93
N GLY A 226 -3.47 6.58 -12.79
CA GLY A 226 -3.82 7.96 -12.53
C GLY A 226 -3.18 8.94 -13.48
N VAL A 227 -3.42 10.20 -13.15
CA VAL A 227 -2.73 11.33 -13.75
C VAL A 227 -2.14 12.21 -12.66
N TYR A 228 -1.07 12.95 -12.97
CA TYR A 228 -0.47 13.86 -11.99
C TYR A 228 -0.44 15.31 -12.47
N ASN A 229 -0.58 16.21 -11.49
CA ASN A 229 -0.45 17.64 -11.65
C ASN A 229 0.71 18.15 -10.78
N TYR A 230 1.83 18.46 -11.41
CA TYR A 230 2.96 19.15 -10.79
C TYR A 230 2.50 20.54 -10.32
N SER A 231 2.34 20.70 -9.02
CA SER A 231 1.65 21.86 -8.47
C SER A 231 2.56 23.07 -8.34
N TYR A 232 2.06 24.22 -8.80
CA TYR A 232 2.63 25.54 -8.50
C TYR A 232 1.65 26.40 -7.69
N ALA A 233 0.66 25.78 -7.04
CA ALA A 233 -0.35 26.51 -6.30
C ALA A 233 0.22 26.98 -4.96
N THR A 234 0.25 28.30 -4.77
CA THR A 234 0.61 28.97 -3.50
C THR A 234 -0.60 29.60 -2.81
N THR A 235 -1.80 29.44 -3.39
CA THR A 235 -3.06 29.92 -2.83
C THR A 235 -4.17 28.90 -3.01
N VAL A 236 -5.15 28.91 -2.10
CA VAL A 236 -6.38 28.09 -2.17
C VAL A 236 -7.14 28.32 -3.47
N ALA A 237 -7.22 29.58 -3.93
CA ALA A 237 -7.90 29.92 -5.18
C ALA A 237 -7.23 29.26 -6.39
N LYS A 238 -5.89 29.34 -6.48
CA LYS A 238 -5.13 28.69 -7.55
C LYS A 238 -5.30 27.17 -7.51
N ALA A 239 -5.26 26.56 -6.32
CA ALA A 239 -5.46 25.12 -6.17
C ALA A 239 -6.80 24.64 -6.74
N LYS A 240 -7.88 25.41 -6.50
CA LYS A 240 -9.20 25.11 -7.06
C LYS A 240 -9.22 25.25 -8.59
N THR A 241 -8.65 26.33 -9.13
CA THR A 241 -8.55 26.56 -10.58
C THR A 241 -7.77 25.44 -11.27
N ASP A 242 -6.63 25.04 -10.70
CA ASP A 242 -5.77 23.99 -11.24
C ASP A 242 -6.52 22.64 -11.24
N ALA A 243 -7.21 22.31 -10.14
CA ALA A 243 -8.03 21.10 -10.04
C ALA A 243 -9.19 21.09 -11.05
N GLN A 244 -9.90 22.21 -11.21
CA GLN A 244 -10.98 22.34 -12.20
C GLN A 244 -10.46 22.16 -13.63
N LYS A 245 -9.28 22.69 -13.93
CA LYS A 245 -8.66 22.53 -15.25
C LYS A 245 -8.24 21.09 -15.51
N VAL A 246 -7.67 20.40 -14.52
CA VAL A 246 -7.40 18.96 -14.61
C VAL A 246 -8.66 18.16 -14.92
N LEU A 247 -9.77 18.43 -14.23
CA LEU A 247 -11.05 17.76 -14.48
C LEU A 247 -11.58 18.04 -15.90
N SER A 248 -11.41 19.27 -16.40
CA SER A 248 -11.77 19.64 -17.77
C SER A 248 -10.97 18.86 -18.81
N ILE A 249 -9.66 18.66 -18.59
CA ILE A 249 -8.79 17.88 -19.49
C ILE A 249 -9.14 16.39 -19.43
N LEU A 250 -9.45 15.86 -18.25
CA LEU A 250 -9.86 14.47 -18.08
C LEU A 250 -11.20 14.17 -18.77
N ASN A 251 -12.08 15.16 -18.92
CA ASN A 251 -13.33 15.04 -19.69
C ASN A 251 -14.15 13.79 -19.30
N GLY A 252 -14.26 13.53 -18.00
CA GLY A 252 -15.02 12.39 -17.46
C GLY A 252 -14.24 11.08 -17.32
N ARG A 253 -13.00 10.98 -17.83
CA ARG A 253 -12.15 9.78 -17.72
C ARG A 253 -11.70 9.55 -16.28
N LYS A 254 -12.44 8.73 -15.55
CA LYS A 254 -12.22 8.45 -14.12
C LYS A 254 -10.91 7.73 -13.86
N CYS A 255 -10.09 8.30 -12.98
CA CYS A 255 -8.83 7.76 -12.49
C CYS A 255 -8.43 8.48 -11.18
N THR A 256 -7.30 8.08 -10.59
CA THR A 256 -6.69 8.84 -9.48
C THR A 256 -6.03 10.11 -10.01
N VAL A 257 -6.27 11.24 -9.34
CA VAL A 257 -5.55 12.49 -9.57
C VAL A 257 -4.52 12.68 -8.46
N TRP A 258 -3.25 12.62 -8.83
CA TRP A 258 -2.10 12.82 -7.95
C TRP A 258 -1.73 14.30 -7.92
N LEU A 259 -1.85 14.92 -6.75
CA LEU A 259 -1.27 16.24 -6.50
C LEU A 259 0.21 16.07 -6.18
N ASP A 260 1.05 16.49 -7.12
CA ASP A 260 2.50 16.41 -7.01
C ASP A 260 3.03 17.67 -6.31
N LEU A 261 3.61 17.45 -5.11
CA LEU A 261 4.10 18.45 -4.17
C LEU A 261 5.60 18.30 -3.97
N GLU A 262 6.37 19.07 -4.75
CA GLU A 262 7.83 19.12 -4.64
C GLU A 262 8.44 20.47 -5.06
N ASP A 263 7.64 21.44 -5.50
CA ASP A 263 8.16 22.71 -6.01
C ASP A 263 8.62 23.65 -4.87
N LYS A 264 9.67 24.42 -5.17
CA LYS A 264 10.22 25.39 -4.23
C LYS A 264 9.24 26.49 -3.84
N CYS A 265 8.30 26.87 -4.72
CA CYS A 265 7.32 27.93 -4.41
C CYS A 265 6.35 27.55 -3.28
N GLN A 266 6.23 26.26 -2.98
CA GLN A 266 5.38 25.74 -1.92
C GLN A 266 6.13 25.53 -0.59
N GLN A 267 7.46 25.70 -0.59
CA GLN A 267 8.27 25.62 0.62
C GLN A 267 8.00 26.83 1.52
N GLY A 268 7.86 26.60 2.82
CA GLY A 268 7.67 27.69 3.80
C GLY A 268 6.27 28.31 3.83
N LEU A 269 5.29 27.80 3.09
CA LEU A 269 3.89 28.26 3.16
C LEU A 269 3.23 28.01 4.53
N GLY A 270 3.83 27.18 5.39
CA GLY A 270 3.27 26.83 6.69
C GLY A 270 1.93 26.10 6.55
N SER A 271 0.96 26.45 7.40
CA SER A 271 -0.36 25.80 7.45
C SER A 271 -1.17 25.99 6.17
N LEU A 272 -0.87 27.02 5.38
CA LEU A 272 -1.54 27.27 4.09
C LEU A 272 -1.34 26.10 3.11
N LEU A 273 -0.24 25.35 3.20
CA LEU A 273 -0.01 24.18 2.35
C LEU A 273 -1.11 23.13 2.54
N LYS A 274 -1.53 22.87 3.78
CA LYS A 274 -2.65 21.97 4.08
C LYS A 274 -3.96 22.47 3.46
N ASP A 275 -4.22 23.78 3.54
CA ASP A 275 -5.45 24.37 3.00
C ASP A 275 -5.47 24.31 1.46
N ILE A 276 -4.31 24.47 0.81
CA ILE A 276 -4.11 24.25 -0.64
C ILE A 276 -4.40 22.80 -1.02
N ILE A 277 -3.87 21.84 -0.25
CA ILE A 277 -4.11 20.40 -0.45
C ILE A 277 -5.60 20.08 -0.35
N HIS A 278 -6.28 20.55 0.71
CA HIS A 278 -7.72 20.31 0.89
C HIS A 278 -8.55 20.94 -0.21
N ALA A 279 -8.23 22.18 -0.60
CA ALA A 279 -8.95 22.88 -1.66
C ALA A 279 -8.84 22.17 -3.01
N TYR A 280 -7.65 21.66 -3.36
CA TYR A 280 -7.44 20.86 -4.56
C TYR A 280 -8.24 19.55 -4.48
N ARG A 281 -8.03 18.79 -3.39
CA ARG A 281 -8.71 17.52 -3.12
C ARG A 281 -10.22 17.64 -3.23
N ASP A 282 -10.82 18.63 -2.56
CA ASP A 282 -12.27 18.73 -2.45
C ASP A 282 -12.92 18.96 -3.83
N VAL A 283 -12.26 19.67 -4.74
CA VAL A 283 -12.69 19.80 -6.14
C VAL A 283 -12.65 18.45 -6.85
N ILE A 284 -11.54 17.72 -6.75
CA ILE A 284 -11.35 16.41 -7.41
C ILE A 284 -12.38 15.38 -6.89
N VAL A 285 -12.48 15.24 -5.57
CA VAL A 285 -13.35 14.25 -4.92
C VAL A 285 -14.83 14.59 -5.13
N SER A 286 -15.21 15.88 -5.08
CA SER A 286 -16.60 16.27 -5.35
C SER A 286 -17.02 16.00 -6.79
N ALA A 287 -16.08 16.00 -7.73
CA ALA A 287 -16.31 15.58 -9.11
C ALA A 287 -16.36 14.04 -9.27
N GLY A 288 -16.14 13.27 -8.20
CA GLY A 288 -16.17 11.82 -8.18
C GLY A 288 -14.92 11.16 -8.75
N TYR A 289 -13.75 11.75 -8.52
CA TYR A 289 -12.43 11.17 -8.86
C TYR A 289 -11.70 10.80 -7.57
N ASP A 290 -10.79 9.84 -7.66
CA ASP A 290 -9.88 9.52 -6.56
C ASP A 290 -8.79 10.59 -6.46
N PHE A 291 -8.31 10.83 -5.25
CA PHE A 291 -7.27 11.81 -4.96
C PHE A 291 -6.11 11.15 -4.22
N GLY A 292 -4.88 11.51 -4.59
CA GLY A 292 -3.67 11.13 -3.87
C GLY A 292 -2.64 12.24 -3.87
N ILE A 293 -1.63 12.11 -3.02
CA ILE A 293 -0.49 13.03 -2.95
C ILE A 293 0.76 12.31 -3.42
N TYR A 294 1.50 12.94 -4.32
CA TYR A 294 2.87 12.57 -4.65
C TYR A 294 3.87 13.54 -4.02
N THR A 295 4.94 13.00 -3.42
CA THR A 295 6.02 13.81 -2.84
C THR A 295 7.25 12.95 -2.49
N GLY A 296 8.40 13.58 -2.22
CA GLY A 296 9.59 12.93 -1.68
C GLY A 296 9.84 13.27 -0.19
N PRO A 297 10.59 12.44 0.58
CA PRO A 297 10.92 12.70 1.99
C PRO A 297 11.53 14.08 2.27
N SER A 298 12.28 14.64 1.30
CA SER A 298 12.90 15.97 1.42
C SER A 298 11.89 17.11 1.47
N PHE A 299 10.75 16.98 0.78
CA PHE A 299 9.66 17.95 0.83
C PHE A 299 8.67 17.58 1.95
N TYR A 300 8.34 16.30 2.06
CA TYR A 300 7.41 15.79 3.05
C TYR A 300 7.79 16.16 4.49
N ASN A 301 9.02 15.84 4.91
CA ASN A 301 9.42 15.97 6.31
C ASN A 301 9.40 17.42 6.85
N PRO A 302 9.93 18.43 6.13
CA PRO A 302 9.86 19.80 6.61
C PRO A 302 8.50 20.48 6.39
N TYR A 303 7.76 20.16 5.33
CA TYR A 303 6.61 20.98 4.91
C TYR A 303 5.25 20.31 5.09
N ILE A 304 5.15 18.99 4.91
CA ILE A 304 3.87 18.26 4.99
C ILE A 304 3.68 17.63 6.36
N LYS A 305 4.72 16.97 6.89
CA LYS A 305 4.71 16.24 8.17
C LYS A 305 4.09 17.03 9.33
N PRO A 306 4.36 18.34 9.52
CA PRO A 306 3.75 19.10 10.62
C PRO A 306 2.21 19.15 10.60
N TYR A 307 1.58 18.88 9.46
CA TYR A 307 0.13 19.00 9.26
C TYR A 307 -0.57 17.66 9.01
N ILE A 308 0.15 16.53 9.06
CA ILE A 308 -0.39 15.20 8.71
C ILE A 308 -1.68 14.83 9.44
N PRO A 309 -1.83 15.05 10.77
CA PRO A 309 -3.08 14.75 11.46
C PRO A 309 -4.31 15.48 10.90
N GLN A 310 -4.09 16.55 10.12
CA GLN A 310 -5.13 17.38 9.54
C GLN A 310 -5.30 17.15 8.02
N ILE A 311 -4.32 16.52 7.35
CA ILE A 311 -4.38 16.27 5.91
C ILE A 311 -5.33 15.10 5.62
N LYS A 312 -6.33 15.33 4.76
CA LYS A 312 -7.28 14.32 4.33
C LYS A 312 -6.73 13.58 3.12
N CYS A 313 -5.84 12.62 3.32
CA CYS A 313 -5.28 11.83 2.22
C CYS A 313 -5.03 10.39 2.68
N ASP A 314 -5.48 9.43 1.89
CA ASP A 314 -5.25 7.99 2.11
C ASP A 314 -4.49 7.30 0.98
N LYS A 315 -4.16 8.01 -0.10
CA LYS A 315 -3.32 7.53 -1.20
C LYS A 315 -2.02 8.33 -1.27
N TRP A 316 -0.93 7.71 -0.83
CA TRP A 316 0.41 8.31 -0.85
C TRP A 316 1.29 7.64 -1.89
N TRP A 317 1.77 8.41 -2.86
CA TRP A 317 2.77 8.01 -3.84
C TRP A 317 4.09 8.68 -3.47
N LEU A 318 5.03 7.93 -2.90
CA LEU A 318 6.26 8.52 -2.36
C LEU A 318 7.47 8.25 -3.24
N ALA A 319 8.31 9.27 -3.46
CA ALA A 319 9.57 9.13 -4.17
C ALA A 319 10.74 8.85 -3.21
N ARG A 320 11.56 7.84 -3.49
CA ARG A 320 12.87 7.66 -2.85
C ARG A 320 13.81 6.84 -3.72
N TYR A 321 14.84 7.49 -4.24
CA TYR A 321 15.82 6.88 -5.13
C TYR A 321 16.99 6.32 -4.34
N TYR A 322 16.84 5.08 -3.88
CA TYR A 322 17.84 4.45 -3.01
C TYR A 322 19.17 4.14 -3.72
N ASN A 323 19.15 4.05 -5.05
CA ASN A 323 20.34 3.83 -5.88
C ASN A 323 20.84 5.12 -6.56
N GLY A 324 20.39 6.30 -6.11
CA GLY A 324 20.66 7.57 -6.77
C GLY A 324 20.18 7.57 -8.24
N TYR A 325 20.94 8.27 -9.10
CA TYR A 325 20.64 8.42 -10.54
C TYR A 325 21.34 7.36 -11.42
N ASN A 326 21.69 6.22 -10.84
CA ASN A 326 22.28 5.12 -11.60
C ASN A 326 21.20 4.43 -12.44
N LYS A 327 21.55 4.06 -13.67
CA LYS A 327 20.66 3.32 -14.58
C LYS A 327 20.14 2.05 -13.93
N MET A 328 18.85 1.80 -14.08
CA MET A 328 18.19 0.65 -13.46
C MET A 328 17.33 -0.10 -14.48
N ALA A 329 17.56 -1.40 -14.61
CA ALA A 329 16.73 -2.23 -15.47
C ALA A 329 15.33 -2.42 -14.87
N ILE A 330 14.31 -2.49 -15.72
CA ILE A 330 12.92 -2.75 -15.33
C ILE A 330 12.72 -4.00 -14.46
N SER A 331 13.54 -5.04 -14.68
CA SER A 331 13.50 -6.31 -13.94
C SER A 331 13.93 -6.17 -12.47
N ILE A 332 14.56 -5.05 -12.09
CA ILE A 332 15.00 -4.81 -10.72
C ILE A 332 13.81 -4.38 -9.87
N ASN A 333 13.44 -5.21 -8.89
CA ASN A 333 12.47 -4.82 -7.86
C ASN A 333 13.09 -3.85 -6.86
N PRO A 334 12.31 -2.87 -6.36
CA PRO A 334 12.84 -1.93 -5.39
C PRO A 334 13.14 -2.62 -4.07
N ASN A 335 14.20 -2.17 -3.40
CA ASN A 335 14.63 -2.76 -2.15
C ASN A 335 13.84 -2.19 -0.97
N GLU A 336 12.89 -2.98 -0.44
CA GLU A 336 12.01 -2.60 0.68
C GLU A 336 12.71 -2.05 1.93
N GLN A 337 14.01 -2.36 2.16
CA GLN A 337 14.81 -1.74 3.22
C GLN A 337 14.90 -0.22 3.08
N TYR A 338 14.77 0.28 1.85
CA TYR A 338 14.79 1.70 1.52
C TYR A 338 13.40 2.24 1.19
N ASN A 339 12.33 1.52 1.54
CA ASN A 339 10.98 2.00 1.30
C ASN A 339 10.77 3.38 1.97
N PRO A 340 10.22 4.40 1.26
CA PRO A 340 10.04 5.75 1.78
C PRO A 340 9.12 5.84 3.00
N LYS A 341 8.26 4.85 3.25
CA LYS A 341 7.46 4.76 4.48
C LYS A 341 8.32 4.82 5.75
N LEU A 342 9.53 4.25 5.67
CA LEU A 342 10.50 4.24 6.78
C LEU A 342 11.09 5.63 7.08
N MET A 343 10.86 6.62 6.20
CA MET A 343 11.33 8.00 6.36
C MET A 343 10.19 9.00 6.57
N THR A 344 8.94 8.60 6.43
CA THR A 344 7.81 9.53 6.30
C THR A 344 6.69 9.33 7.32
N GLU A 345 6.77 8.43 8.30
CA GLU A 345 5.66 8.15 9.26
C GLU A 345 4.32 7.73 8.59
N ILE A 346 4.23 7.74 7.27
CA ILE A 346 3.14 7.17 6.49
C ILE A 346 3.39 5.66 6.43
N SER A 347 2.70 4.89 7.27
CA SER A 347 2.83 3.43 7.30
C SER A 347 2.32 2.75 6.03
N ASP A 348 1.29 3.36 5.42
CA ASP A 348 0.48 2.83 4.34
C ASP A 348 0.65 3.71 3.10
N ILE A 349 1.58 3.32 2.22
CA ILE A 349 1.80 3.99 0.95
C ILE A 349 1.11 3.22 -0.18
N TYR A 350 0.54 3.95 -1.14
CA TYR A 350 -0.11 3.40 -2.31
C TYR A 350 0.91 3.01 -3.39
N ALA A 351 1.92 3.85 -3.59
CA ALA A 351 2.97 3.62 -4.57
C ALA A 351 4.33 4.15 -4.09
N TRP A 352 5.40 3.55 -4.61
CA TRP A 352 6.77 4.01 -4.43
C TRP A 352 7.45 4.22 -5.78
N GLN A 353 7.83 5.47 -6.07
CA GLN A 353 8.77 5.80 -7.16
C GLN A 353 10.20 5.58 -6.67
N TYR A 354 10.84 4.52 -7.15
CA TYR A 354 12.10 4.03 -6.58
C TYR A 354 13.34 4.41 -7.40
N THR A 355 13.15 4.95 -8.60
CA THR A 355 14.22 5.51 -9.44
C THR A 355 13.64 6.40 -10.52
N SER A 356 14.39 7.42 -10.92
CA SER A 356 14.16 8.23 -12.14
C SER A 356 15.04 7.84 -13.32
N SER A 357 15.85 6.80 -13.16
CA SER A 357 16.88 6.36 -14.11
C SER A 357 16.57 4.97 -14.64
N GLY A 358 15.30 4.60 -14.68
CA GLY A 358 14.82 3.35 -15.26
C GLY A 358 15.16 3.24 -16.74
N GLN A 359 15.40 2.02 -17.21
CA GLN A 359 15.64 1.70 -18.61
C GLN A 359 14.52 0.77 -19.09
N VAL A 360 13.65 1.29 -19.96
CA VAL A 360 12.48 0.57 -20.48
C VAL A 360 12.48 0.67 -21.99
N SER A 361 12.45 -0.48 -22.66
CA SER A 361 12.35 -0.54 -24.13
C SER A 361 11.10 0.21 -24.60
N GLY A 362 11.28 1.09 -25.59
CA GLY A 362 10.21 1.95 -26.12
C GLY A 362 10.16 3.35 -25.51
N ILE A 363 10.96 3.65 -24.48
CA ILE A 363 11.12 4.99 -23.90
C ILE A 363 12.58 5.42 -24.05
N ASN A 364 12.80 6.61 -24.59
CA ASN A 364 14.14 7.16 -24.76
C ASN A 364 14.66 7.74 -23.43
N GLY A 365 15.93 7.48 -23.11
CA GLY A 365 16.58 8.03 -21.91
C GLY A 365 16.20 7.30 -20.61
N GLY A 366 16.29 8.01 -19.49
CA GLY A 366 15.83 7.52 -18.18
C GLY A 366 14.32 7.72 -18.03
N VAL A 367 13.64 6.78 -17.38
CA VAL A 367 12.22 6.89 -17.01
C VAL A 367 12.00 6.59 -15.54
N ASP A 368 11.02 7.26 -14.96
CA ASP A 368 10.59 7.01 -13.60
C ASP A 368 9.94 5.63 -13.48
N LEU A 369 10.44 4.83 -12.53
CA LEU A 369 9.89 3.51 -12.23
C LEU A 369 9.26 3.50 -10.84
N ASN A 370 8.08 2.89 -10.82
CA ASN A 370 7.22 2.78 -9.66
C ASN A 370 6.86 1.33 -9.37
N VAL A 371 6.57 1.08 -8.10
CA VAL A 371 5.78 -0.06 -7.69
C VAL A 371 4.48 0.43 -7.08
N ILE A 372 3.37 -0.17 -7.49
CA ILE A 372 2.05 0.07 -6.91
C ILE A 372 1.76 -1.06 -5.93
N TYR A 373 1.50 -0.67 -4.68
CA TYR A 373 1.02 -1.57 -3.62
C TYR A 373 -0.50 -1.63 -3.58
N GLY A 374 -1.17 -0.56 -4.03
CA GLY A 374 -2.61 -0.37 -3.91
C GLY A 374 -3.01 0.18 -2.54
N ASP A 375 -4.30 0.15 -2.22
CA ASP A 375 -4.79 0.60 -0.91
C ASP A 375 -4.30 -0.36 0.19
N THR A 376 -3.33 0.09 0.99
CA THR A 376 -2.61 -0.71 1.99
C THR A 376 -3.28 -0.79 3.35
N LYS A 377 -4.44 -0.13 3.54
CA LYS A 377 -5.31 -0.36 4.71
C LYS A 377 -5.62 -1.85 4.74
N SER A 378 -5.15 -2.53 5.78
CA SER A 378 -5.37 -3.96 6.00
C SER A 378 -6.83 -4.30 5.73
N SER A 379 -7.06 -4.89 4.56
CA SER A 379 -8.24 -5.69 4.31
C SER A 379 -8.14 -6.83 5.32
N ALA A 380 -9.05 -6.85 6.29
CA ALA A 380 -9.39 -8.10 6.95
C ALA A 380 -9.64 -9.11 5.82
N THR A 381 -8.75 -10.09 5.72
CA THR A 381 -8.71 -11.22 4.78
C THR A 381 -9.98 -11.39 3.95
N GLN A 382 -10.01 -10.73 2.79
CA GLN A 382 -10.90 -11.10 1.69
C GLN A 382 -10.11 -12.08 0.83
N ASN A 383 -10.26 -13.37 1.13
CA ASN A 383 -9.95 -14.41 0.16
C ASN A 383 -10.74 -14.09 -1.11
N SER A 384 -10.03 -14.04 -2.24
CA SER A 384 -10.59 -13.94 -3.58
C SER A 384 -11.50 -15.15 -3.84
N SER A 385 -12.76 -15.03 -3.45
CA SER A 385 -13.88 -15.74 -4.06
C SER A 385 -14.26 -15.02 -5.36
N PRO A 386 -14.84 -15.72 -6.34
CA PRO A 386 -15.13 -15.18 -7.67
C PRO A 386 -15.89 -13.86 -7.56
N ALA A 387 -15.44 -12.86 -8.32
CA ALA A 387 -15.98 -11.51 -8.31
C ALA A 387 -17.52 -11.55 -8.38
N ILE A 388 -18.15 -11.09 -7.30
CA ILE A 388 -19.60 -10.92 -7.24
C ILE A 388 -19.94 -9.83 -8.26
N GLN A 389 -20.56 -10.21 -9.39
CA GLN A 389 -21.00 -9.26 -10.40
C GLN A 389 -22.12 -8.39 -9.82
N GLU A 390 -21.77 -7.18 -9.41
CA GLU A 390 -22.71 -6.18 -8.92
C GLU A 390 -23.13 -5.22 -10.03
N THR A 391 -24.40 -4.81 -10.01
CA THR A 391 -24.89 -3.69 -10.83
C THR A 391 -25.17 -2.51 -9.92
N VAL A 392 -24.48 -1.39 -10.12
CA VAL A 392 -24.68 -0.17 -9.34
C VAL A 392 -26.10 0.35 -9.53
N ILE A 393 -26.77 0.66 -8.42
CA ILE A 393 -28.10 1.27 -8.40
C ILE A 393 -28.11 2.40 -7.36
N ALA A 394 -29.05 3.33 -7.46
CA ALA A 394 -29.26 4.37 -6.46
C ALA A 394 -30.76 4.49 -6.18
N ILE A 395 -31.27 3.53 -5.39
CA ILE A 395 -32.69 3.41 -5.03
C ILE A 395 -32.80 3.44 -3.52
N LEU A 396 -33.80 4.13 -2.97
CA LEU A 396 -34.14 4.04 -1.56
C LEU A 396 -35.06 2.83 -1.36
N GLY A 397 -34.67 1.90 -0.50
CA GLY A 397 -35.47 0.73 -0.13
C GLY A 397 -36.15 0.93 1.22
N LYS A 398 -37.30 0.29 1.44
CA LYS A 398 -37.98 0.19 2.74
C LYS A 398 -37.91 -1.24 3.23
N ILE A 399 -37.45 -1.44 4.47
CA ILE A 399 -37.35 -2.78 5.06
C ILE A 399 -38.75 -3.33 5.35
N ASN A 400 -39.09 -4.46 4.73
CA ASN A 400 -40.42 -5.08 4.79
C ASN A 400 -40.33 -6.53 5.29
N THR A 401 -40.02 -6.70 6.57
CA THR A 401 -40.04 -8.00 7.25
C THR A 401 -41.43 -8.28 7.85
N LYS A 402 -41.84 -9.55 7.93
CA LYS A 402 -43.10 -9.93 8.62
C LYS A 402 -43.04 -9.54 10.10
N SER A 403 -41.94 -9.90 10.76
CA SER A 403 -41.59 -9.54 12.14
C SER A 403 -40.06 -9.39 12.27
N GLY A 404 -39.60 -8.65 13.28
CA GLY A 404 -38.17 -8.48 13.58
C GLY A 404 -37.39 -7.57 12.62
N ASN A 405 -36.08 -7.47 12.88
CA ASN A 405 -35.13 -6.69 12.09
C ASN A 405 -34.61 -7.50 10.89
N LEU A 406 -34.14 -6.82 9.85
CA LEU A 406 -33.42 -7.43 8.74
C LEU A 406 -31.92 -7.44 9.03
N ASN A 407 -31.31 -8.63 9.03
CA ASN A 407 -29.87 -8.76 9.22
C ASN A 407 -29.07 -8.15 8.06
N ILE A 408 -28.02 -7.42 8.41
CA ILE A 408 -26.96 -6.99 7.50
C ILE A 408 -25.85 -8.04 7.54
N ARG A 409 -25.40 -8.46 6.37
CA ARG A 409 -24.40 -9.52 6.21
C ARG A 409 -23.13 -9.05 5.51
N SER A 410 -22.03 -9.73 5.79
CA SER A 410 -20.72 -9.45 5.19
C SER A 410 -20.60 -9.85 3.72
N ALA A 411 -21.47 -10.73 3.21
CA ALA A 411 -21.55 -11.13 1.80
C ALA A 411 -23.02 -11.38 1.36
N PRO A 412 -23.34 -11.41 0.05
CA PRO A 412 -24.71 -11.60 -0.45
C PRO A 412 -25.16 -13.07 -0.39
N ASN A 413 -25.11 -13.67 0.80
CA ASN A 413 -25.59 -15.02 1.07
C ASN A 413 -25.95 -15.18 2.55
N SER A 414 -26.84 -16.13 2.86
CA SER A 414 -27.36 -16.36 4.22
C SER A 414 -26.38 -17.05 5.17
N SER A 415 -25.31 -17.65 4.66
CA SER A 415 -24.25 -18.27 5.46
C SER A 415 -23.21 -17.27 5.97
N SER A 416 -23.14 -16.07 5.40
CA SER A 416 -22.14 -15.08 5.78
C SER A 416 -22.45 -14.41 7.12
N SER A 417 -21.41 -13.91 7.78
CA SER A 417 -21.51 -13.33 9.12
C SER A 417 -22.50 -12.17 9.15
N ILE A 418 -23.32 -12.14 10.21
CA ILE A 418 -24.21 -11.02 10.51
C ILE A 418 -23.35 -9.92 11.14
N ILE A 419 -23.36 -8.74 10.52
CA ILE A 419 -22.54 -7.59 10.91
C ILE A 419 -23.39 -6.40 11.39
N GLY A 420 -24.71 -6.55 11.39
CA GLY A 420 -25.64 -5.53 11.87
C GLY A 420 -27.09 -5.90 11.57
N SER A 421 -28.01 -4.96 11.79
CA SER A 421 -29.39 -5.10 11.35
C SER A 421 -30.04 -3.74 11.04
N TYR A 422 -31.06 -3.75 10.19
CA TYR A 422 -31.97 -2.63 9.96
C TYR A 422 -33.35 -2.94 10.56
N LYS A 423 -34.03 -1.93 11.10
CA LYS A 423 -35.36 -2.11 11.69
C LYS A 423 -36.43 -2.26 10.62
N LYS A 424 -37.52 -2.95 10.94
CA LYS A 424 -38.72 -2.99 10.08
C LYS A 424 -39.22 -1.56 9.80
N GLY A 425 -39.50 -1.26 8.54
CA GLY A 425 -39.94 0.06 8.07
C GLY A 425 -38.83 1.08 7.86
N GLU A 426 -37.58 0.77 8.22
CA GLU A 426 -36.46 1.68 8.01
C GLU A 426 -36.19 1.91 6.52
N LEU A 427 -35.84 3.15 6.16
CA LEU A 427 -35.40 3.50 4.82
C LEU A 427 -33.89 3.30 4.69
N VAL A 428 -33.48 2.61 3.64
CA VAL A 428 -32.08 2.24 3.41
C VAL A 428 -31.66 2.59 1.99
N GLN A 429 -30.45 3.13 1.81
CA GLN A 429 -29.91 3.38 0.47
C GLN A 429 -29.38 2.08 -0.12
N LEU A 430 -29.97 1.63 -1.22
CA LEU A 430 -29.48 0.52 -2.03
C LEU A 430 -28.50 1.08 -3.06
N ILE A 431 -27.26 0.62 -3.00
CA ILE A 431 -26.12 1.13 -3.79
C ILE A 431 -25.75 0.14 -4.92
N ALA A 432 -26.04 -1.15 -4.76
CA ALA A 432 -25.86 -2.13 -5.82
C ALA A 432 -26.80 -3.33 -5.68
N LYS A 433 -27.12 -3.96 -6.82
CA LYS A 433 -27.71 -5.31 -6.89
C LYS A 433 -26.60 -6.34 -6.97
N ALA A 434 -26.71 -7.40 -6.19
CA ALA A 434 -25.83 -8.55 -6.21
C ALA A 434 -26.61 -9.84 -6.59
N PRO A 435 -25.92 -10.91 -7.03
CA PRO A 435 -26.55 -12.19 -7.37
C PRO A 435 -27.40 -12.75 -6.23
N GLY A 436 -28.41 -13.55 -6.58
CA GLY A 436 -29.28 -14.22 -5.59
C GLY A 436 -30.28 -13.29 -4.90
N ASN A 437 -30.67 -12.19 -5.55
CA ASN A 437 -31.59 -11.18 -5.01
C ASN A 437 -31.08 -10.53 -3.71
N TRP A 438 -29.82 -10.06 -3.74
CA TRP A 438 -29.23 -9.30 -2.64
C TRP A 438 -28.99 -7.84 -3.05
N TYR A 439 -29.02 -6.95 -2.07
CA TYR A 439 -28.64 -5.56 -2.25
C TYR A 439 -27.46 -5.21 -1.35
N ARG A 440 -26.55 -4.39 -1.87
CA ARG A 440 -25.49 -3.75 -1.09
C ARG A 440 -25.94 -2.37 -0.61
N THR A 441 -25.67 -2.09 0.66
CA THR A 441 -25.88 -0.81 1.34
C THR A 441 -24.53 -0.23 1.76
N ASP A 442 -24.54 0.92 2.44
CA ASP A 442 -23.35 1.50 3.10
C ASP A 442 -22.84 0.64 4.27
N LYS A 443 -23.70 -0.21 4.85
CA LYS A 443 -23.36 -1.04 6.02
C LYS A 443 -23.09 -2.52 5.71
N GLY A 444 -23.41 -2.99 4.50
CA GLY A 444 -23.24 -4.39 4.08
C GLY A 444 -24.35 -4.89 3.17
N TYR A 445 -24.50 -6.22 3.07
CA TYR A 445 -25.48 -6.87 2.20
C TYR A 445 -26.78 -7.21 2.93
N ILE A 446 -27.91 -6.99 2.28
CA ILE A 446 -29.23 -7.36 2.78
C ILE A 446 -30.00 -8.15 1.73
N SER A 447 -30.83 -9.09 2.18
CA SER A 447 -31.66 -9.89 1.27
C SER A 447 -32.77 -9.03 0.67
N GLY A 448 -32.82 -8.97 -0.66
CA GLY A 448 -33.85 -8.27 -1.42
C GLY A 448 -35.25 -8.86 -1.26
N ALA A 449 -35.38 -10.07 -0.70
CA ALA A 449 -36.68 -10.64 -0.35
C ALA A 449 -37.42 -9.82 0.73
N TYR A 450 -36.71 -9.00 1.50
CA TYR A 450 -37.25 -8.19 2.59
C TYR A 450 -37.12 -6.69 2.34
N VAL A 451 -36.93 -6.29 1.07
CA VAL A 451 -36.78 -4.89 0.68
C VAL A 451 -37.74 -4.60 -0.45
N ILE A 452 -38.56 -3.57 -0.28
CA ILE A 452 -39.39 -3.02 -1.35
C ILE A 452 -38.83 -1.67 -1.77
N ALA A 453 -38.95 -1.32 -3.05
CA ALA A 453 -38.58 0.02 -3.50
C ALA A 453 -39.46 1.04 -2.76
N ALA A 454 -38.83 2.02 -2.11
CA ALA A 454 -39.55 3.02 -1.35
C ALA A 454 -40.32 3.93 -2.32
N LYS A 455 -41.61 4.05 -2.07
CA LYS A 455 -42.51 4.94 -2.80
C LYS A 455 -43.06 5.97 -1.84
N GLY A 456 -43.47 7.10 -2.39
CA GLY A 456 -44.18 8.11 -1.62
C GLY A 456 -45.32 8.69 -2.43
N THR A 457 -46.36 9.13 -1.74
CA THR A 457 -47.47 9.88 -2.32
C THR A 457 -47.41 11.32 -1.87
N VAL A 458 -47.74 12.24 -2.79
CA VAL A 458 -47.90 13.65 -2.45
C VAL A 458 -49.07 13.80 -1.49
N PHE A 459 -48.80 14.37 -0.31
CA PHE A 459 -49.79 14.62 0.73
C PHE A 459 -49.70 16.05 1.27
N ASN A 460 -50.74 16.49 1.98
CA ASN A 460 -50.79 17.78 2.67
C ASN A 460 -50.63 19.02 1.76
N CYS A 461 -50.79 18.85 0.45
CA CYS A 461 -50.89 19.93 -0.52
C CYS A 461 -51.62 19.44 -1.78
N THR A 462 -52.22 20.37 -2.54
CA THR A 462 -52.85 20.09 -3.83
C THR A 462 -51.85 20.02 -4.98
N LYS A 463 -50.75 20.79 -4.86
CA LYS A 463 -49.65 20.88 -5.83
C LYS A 463 -48.32 20.97 -5.10
N LEU A 464 -47.35 20.15 -5.52
CA LEU A 464 -46.00 20.09 -4.98
C LEU A 464 -44.97 20.36 -6.08
N ASN A 465 -44.18 21.43 -5.91
CA ASN A 465 -43.09 21.74 -6.82
C ASN A 465 -41.97 20.70 -6.71
N MET A 466 -41.67 20.02 -7.81
CA MET A 466 -40.47 19.21 -7.98
C MET A 466 -39.35 20.07 -8.58
N ARG A 467 -38.12 19.93 -8.06
CA ARG A 467 -37.02 20.85 -8.35
C ARG A 467 -35.74 20.18 -8.86
N ARG A 468 -34.87 20.92 -9.56
CA ARG A 468 -33.54 20.48 -10.04
C ARG A 468 -32.57 20.26 -8.87
N GLU A 469 -32.67 21.10 -7.85
CA GLU A 469 -31.86 21.08 -6.63
C GLU A 469 -32.77 21.08 -5.39
N PRO A 470 -32.32 20.55 -4.23
CA PRO A 470 -33.07 20.55 -2.98
C PRO A 470 -33.09 21.95 -2.31
N LYS A 471 -33.54 22.98 -3.04
CA LYS A 471 -33.59 24.38 -2.60
C LYS A 471 -34.86 25.05 -3.08
N VAL A 472 -35.45 25.92 -2.25
CA VAL A 472 -36.72 26.60 -2.53
C VAL A 472 -36.51 27.84 -3.41
N GLU A 473 -36.05 27.65 -4.64
CA GLU A 473 -35.87 28.73 -5.63
C GLU A 473 -36.78 28.51 -6.84
N THR A 474 -37.52 29.54 -7.26
CA THR A 474 -38.49 29.46 -8.37
C THR A 474 -37.87 28.99 -9.69
N LYS A 475 -36.65 29.45 -10.01
CA LYS A 475 -35.88 29.02 -11.19
C LYS A 475 -35.51 27.52 -11.19
N ASN A 476 -35.62 26.84 -10.04
CA ASN A 476 -35.25 25.43 -9.91
C ASN A 476 -36.43 24.48 -10.14
N ILE A 477 -37.66 24.95 -10.38
CA ILE A 477 -38.82 24.08 -10.59
C ILE A 477 -38.67 23.35 -11.93
N VAL A 478 -38.82 22.02 -11.91
CA VAL A 478 -38.81 21.16 -13.12
C VAL A 478 -40.18 20.63 -13.49
N SER A 479 -41.06 20.49 -12.50
CA SER A 479 -42.42 19.98 -12.67
C SER A 479 -43.23 20.25 -11.41
N VAL A 480 -44.54 19.99 -11.48
CA VAL A 480 -45.48 20.08 -10.38
C VAL A 480 -46.20 18.75 -10.27
N LEU A 481 -46.14 18.14 -9.10
CA LEU A 481 -46.88 16.92 -8.76
C LEU A 481 -48.21 17.31 -8.11
N ASN A 482 -49.27 16.59 -8.41
CA ASN A 482 -50.59 16.80 -7.80
C ASN A 482 -50.76 15.95 -6.54
N ALA A 483 -51.74 16.28 -5.72
CA ALA A 483 -52.13 15.45 -4.58
C ALA A 483 -52.35 13.99 -5.02
N ASN A 484 -51.86 13.06 -4.22
CA ASN A 484 -51.89 11.61 -4.45
C ASN A 484 -51.00 11.11 -5.61
N ASP A 485 -50.25 11.97 -6.29
CA ASP A 485 -49.25 11.50 -7.25
C ASP A 485 -48.21 10.63 -6.53
N GLU A 486 -47.93 9.47 -7.12
CA GLU A 486 -46.94 8.52 -6.62
C GLU A 486 -45.57 8.77 -7.24
N VAL A 487 -44.53 8.77 -6.41
CA VAL A 487 -43.15 8.87 -6.84
C VAL A 487 -42.28 7.77 -6.23
N HIS A 488 -41.26 7.34 -6.97
CA HIS A 488 -40.21 6.49 -6.45
C HIS A 488 -39.19 7.33 -5.70
N LEU A 489 -38.91 6.98 -4.45
CA LEU A 489 -37.88 7.61 -3.63
C LEU A 489 -36.52 7.04 -4.04
N MET A 490 -35.63 7.89 -4.57
CA MET A 490 -34.31 7.48 -5.04
C MET A 490 -33.24 7.65 -3.95
N LYS A 491 -33.33 8.76 -3.21
CA LYS A 491 -32.36 9.14 -2.19
C LYS A 491 -32.99 10.14 -1.21
N GLN A 492 -32.61 10.06 0.06
CA GLN A 492 -32.80 11.15 1.00
C GLN A 492 -31.61 12.12 0.88
N ALA A 493 -31.85 13.34 0.40
CA ALA A 493 -30.77 14.30 0.13
C ALA A 493 -30.27 14.94 1.44
N ASP A 494 -31.20 15.18 2.36
CA ASP A 494 -31.00 15.64 3.74
C ASP A 494 -32.27 15.34 4.56
N ASN A 495 -32.40 15.91 5.76
CA ASN A 495 -33.59 15.73 6.61
C ASN A 495 -34.85 16.47 6.12
N SER A 496 -34.80 17.13 4.96
CA SER A 496 -35.86 18.00 4.44
C SER A 496 -36.29 17.66 3.00
N TRP A 497 -35.48 16.90 2.26
CA TRP A 497 -35.70 16.63 0.84
C TRP A 497 -35.49 15.17 0.44
N TYR A 498 -36.37 14.71 -0.44
CA TYR A 498 -36.19 13.48 -1.21
C TYR A 498 -35.83 13.78 -2.65
N LYS A 499 -34.87 13.05 -3.19
CA LYS A 499 -34.73 12.88 -4.64
C LYS A 499 -35.70 11.80 -5.09
N VAL A 500 -36.51 12.12 -6.09
CA VAL A 500 -37.62 11.29 -6.55
C VAL A 500 -37.62 11.10 -8.05
N LYS A 501 -38.30 10.05 -8.50
CA LYS A 501 -38.55 9.74 -9.91
C LYS A 501 -40.04 9.50 -10.14
N THR A 502 -40.64 10.21 -11.09
CA THR A 502 -42.04 10.02 -11.50
C THR A 502 -42.19 8.76 -12.38
N LYS A 503 -43.43 8.33 -12.64
CA LYS A 503 -43.74 7.16 -13.49
C LYS A 503 -43.22 7.35 -14.92
N ASP A 504 -43.28 8.58 -15.39
CA ASP A 504 -42.80 9.15 -16.65
C ASP A 504 -41.27 9.42 -16.65
N ASN A 505 -40.56 8.88 -15.64
CA ASN A 505 -39.11 8.91 -15.50
C ASN A 505 -38.47 10.28 -15.24
N LEU A 506 -39.25 11.31 -14.93
CA LEU A 506 -38.72 12.62 -14.55
C LEU A 506 -38.09 12.56 -13.16
N VAL A 507 -36.86 13.05 -13.03
CA VAL A 507 -36.09 13.04 -11.78
C VAL A 507 -35.96 14.45 -11.22
N GLY A 508 -36.21 14.61 -9.93
CA GLY A 508 -36.04 15.88 -9.24
C GLY A 508 -36.07 15.74 -7.72
N TYR A 509 -36.15 16.85 -7.02
CA TYR A 509 -36.20 16.93 -5.57
C TYR A 509 -37.54 17.49 -5.11
N VAL A 510 -38.12 16.87 -4.08
CA VAL A 510 -39.35 17.30 -3.42
C VAL A 510 -39.11 17.37 -1.92
N SER A 511 -39.80 18.29 -1.24
CA SER A 511 -39.69 18.39 0.22
C SER A 511 -40.38 17.19 0.87
N ASN A 512 -39.72 16.56 1.84
CA ASN A 512 -40.24 15.40 2.55
C ASN A 512 -41.52 15.71 3.36
N LYS A 513 -41.74 16.97 3.74
CA LYS A 513 -42.95 17.45 4.44
C LYS A 513 -44.24 17.14 3.67
N TYR A 514 -44.14 16.98 2.35
CA TYR A 514 -45.28 16.75 1.47
C TYR A 514 -45.26 15.38 0.81
N ILE A 515 -44.42 14.46 1.29
CA ILE A 515 -44.39 13.07 0.83
C ILE A 515 -44.67 12.12 1.99
N THR A 516 -45.72 11.32 1.88
CA THR A 516 -45.98 10.20 2.79
C THR A 516 -45.41 8.94 2.18
N ILE A 517 -44.52 8.26 2.90
CA ILE A 517 -43.90 7.02 2.45
C ILE A 517 -44.91 5.88 2.56
N ILE A 518 -45.15 5.17 1.46
CA ILE A 518 -46.05 4.01 1.38
C ILE A 518 -45.25 2.71 1.37
#